data_AF-A0A821J0E5-F1
#
_entry.id   AF-A0A821J0E5-F1
#
_cell.length_a   1.000
_cell.length_b   1.000
_cell.length_c   1.000
_cell.angle_alpha   90.00
_cell.angle_beta   90.00
_cell.angle_gamma   90.00
#
_symmetry.space_group_name_H-M   'P 1'
#
loop_
_entity.id
_entity.type
_entity.pdbx_description
1 polymer ?
#
loop_
_entity_poly.entity_id
_entity_poly.type
_entity_poly.pdbx_seq_one_letter_code
_entity_poly.pdbx_strand_id
1 'polypeptide(L)'
;MCRIWWSWKGNDPSPEVVAFMNKNYPPDWTYADFAAQFHAELYNPNEWADILAASGAKYAVFTSKHHEGFTMWPSKYSFHWNAMDVGPKRDLLGDLANAIRNRIHLVFGLCHSIFEWFHPLFLEDKQNAFKT
;
A
#
# COMPACT_ATOMS: atom_id res chain seq x y z
N MET A 1 4.35 -6.97 0.53
CA MET A 1 4.39 -5.75 1.38
C MET A 1 4.29 -6.08 2.88
N CYS A 2 3.20 -6.68 3.41
CA CYS A 2 3.03 -6.94 4.86
C CYS A 2 4.22 -7.57 5.58
N ARG A 3 4.79 -8.62 4.96
CA ARG A 3 5.81 -9.46 5.58
C ARG A 3 7.16 -8.75 5.71
N ILE A 4 7.47 -7.77 4.86
CA ILE A 4 8.79 -7.12 4.87
C ILE A 4 9.01 -6.33 6.15
N TRP A 5 7.97 -5.67 6.67
CA TRP A 5 8.03 -4.94 7.93
C TRP A 5 8.34 -5.89 9.08
N TRP A 6 7.61 -7.00 9.20
CA TRP A 6 7.84 -7.98 10.25
C TRP A 6 9.21 -8.65 10.15
N SER A 7 9.66 -8.97 8.93
CA SER A 7 10.97 -9.56 8.69
C SER A 7 12.14 -8.58 8.83
N TRP A 8 11.89 -7.28 8.90
CA TRP A 8 12.95 -6.26 9.05
C TRP A 8 12.96 -5.60 10.44
N LYS A 9 11.80 -5.12 10.92
CA LYS A 9 11.62 -4.34 12.16
C LYS A 9 10.57 -4.95 13.11
N GLY A 10 10.08 -6.15 12.80
CA GLY A 10 9.12 -6.87 13.63
C GLY A 10 9.73 -7.46 14.90
N ASN A 11 8.93 -8.25 15.60
CA ASN A 11 9.37 -8.91 16.84
C ASN A 11 10.40 -10.04 16.61
N ASP A 12 10.43 -10.61 15.40
CA ASP A 12 11.37 -11.68 15.00
C ASP A 12 11.90 -11.38 13.59
N PRO A 13 12.87 -10.45 13.46
CA PRO A 13 13.39 -10.04 12.16
C PRO A 13 14.28 -11.12 11.55
N SER A 14 14.12 -11.34 10.25
CA SER A 14 14.97 -12.27 9.50
C SER A 14 16.37 -11.68 9.32
N PRO A 15 17.45 -12.42 9.68
CA PRO A 15 18.81 -11.95 9.49
C PRO A 15 19.14 -11.58 8.04
N GLU A 16 18.59 -12.32 7.08
CA GLU A 16 18.79 -12.09 5.65
C GLU A 16 18.16 -10.77 5.20
N VAL A 17 16.94 -10.48 5.65
CA VAL A 17 16.24 -9.23 5.33
C VAL A 17 16.95 -8.05 5.98
N VAL A 18 17.38 -8.17 7.23
CA VAL A 18 18.14 -7.11 7.92
C VAL A 18 19.46 -6.83 7.20
N ALA A 19 20.21 -7.87 6.82
CA ALA A 19 21.45 -7.73 6.08
C ALA A 19 21.23 -7.07 4.71
N PHE A 20 20.17 -7.46 4.00
CA PHE A 20 19.77 -6.82 2.75
C PHE A 20 19.46 -5.33 2.94
N MET A 21 18.70 -4.98 3.98
CA MET A 21 18.33 -3.59 4.25
C MET A 21 19.56 -2.74 4.57
N ASN A 22 20.45 -3.22 5.44
CA ASN A 22 21.68 -2.50 5.80
C ASN A 22 22.66 -2.33 4.63
N LYS A 23 22.63 -3.25 3.67
CA LYS A 23 23.51 -3.20 2.49
C LYS A 23 23.01 -2.21 1.44
N ASN A 24 21.70 -2.05 1.29
CA ASN A 24 21.09 -1.32 0.17
C ASN A 24 20.53 0.05 0.53
N TYR A 25 20.30 0.33 1.83
CA TYR A 25 19.74 1.61 2.28
C TYR A 25 20.68 2.30 3.28
N PRO A 26 20.65 3.64 3.35
CA PRO A 26 21.45 4.40 4.31
C PRO A 26 21.18 3.98 5.77
N PRO A 27 22.12 4.26 6.69
CA PRO A 27 21.84 4.22 8.12
C PRO A 27 20.58 5.04 8.46
N ASP A 28 19.84 4.61 9.48
CA ASP A 28 18.60 5.24 9.97
C ASP A 28 17.41 5.27 8.98
N TRP A 29 17.47 4.52 7.89
CA TRP A 29 16.34 4.36 6.96
C TRP A 29 15.09 3.82 7.67
N THR A 30 13.96 4.50 7.45
CA THR A 30 12.66 4.16 8.03
C THR A 30 11.72 3.59 6.97
N TYR A 31 10.60 3.00 7.40
CA TYR A 31 9.59 2.52 6.44
C TYR A 31 8.93 3.67 5.68
N ALA A 32 8.81 4.85 6.31
CA ALA A 32 8.19 6.02 5.69
C ALA A 32 8.99 6.53 4.48
N ASP A 33 10.32 6.39 4.52
CA ASP A 33 11.21 6.85 3.45
C ASP A 33 10.94 6.12 2.12
N PHE A 34 10.39 4.90 2.16
CA PHE A 34 9.97 4.18 0.96
C PHE A 34 8.83 4.86 0.19
N ALA A 35 7.95 5.58 0.88
CA ALA A 35 6.84 6.26 0.20
C ALA A 35 7.36 7.30 -0.78
N ALA A 36 8.46 7.99 -0.45
CA ALA A 36 9.08 8.97 -1.35
C ALA A 36 9.73 8.32 -2.58
N GLN A 37 10.18 7.07 -2.46
CA GLN A 37 10.79 6.29 -3.57
C GLN A 37 9.74 5.57 -4.43
N PHE A 38 8.48 5.53 -4.00
CA PHE A 38 7.40 4.94 -4.78
C PHE A 38 6.89 5.94 -5.81
N HIS A 39 7.44 5.93 -7.02
CA HIS A 39 7.11 6.92 -8.06
C HIS A 39 6.01 6.47 -9.04
N ALA A 40 5.83 5.15 -9.21
CA ALA A 40 4.88 4.57 -10.17
C ALA A 40 5.02 5.12 -11.62
N GLU A 41 6.25 5.37 -12.08
CA GLU A 41 6.53 6.07 -13.35
C GLU A 41 5.95 5.38 -14.59
N LEU A 42 5.94 4.05 -14.60
CA LEU A 42 5.43 3.23 -15.71
C LEU A 42 3.97 2.82 -15.52
N TYR A 43 3.26 3.44 -14.58
CA TYR A 43 1.89 3.05 -14.26
C TYR A 43 0.90 3.53 -15.33
N ASN A 44 0.32 2.57 -16.07
CA ASN A 44 -0.74 2.79 -17.03
C ASN A 44 -2.02 2.00 -16.63
N PRO A 45 -3.06 2.69 -16.11
CA PRO A 45 -4.30 2.04 -15.67
C PRO A 45 -5.09 1.40 -16.82
N ASN A 46 -4.99 1.94 -18.05
CA ASN A 46 -5.71 1.39 -19.19
C ASN A 46 -5.10 0.06 -19.64
N GLU A 47 -3.77 -0.02 -19.67
CA GLU A 47 -3.08 -1.27 -19.98
C GLU A 47 -3.44 -2.37 -18.97
N TRP A 48 -3.52 -2.02 -17.69
CA TRP A 48 -3.95 -2.96 -16.65
C TRP A 48 -5.40 -3.39 -16.86
N ALA A 49 -6.31 -2.45 -17.14
CA ALA A 49 -7.70 -2.76 -17.43
C ALA A 49 -7.87 -3.67 -18.66
N ASP A 50 -7.06 -3.46 -19.70
CA ASP A 50 -7.07 -4.28 -20.92
C ASP A 50 -6.58 -5.70 -20.66
N ILE A 51 -5.47 -5.85 -19.92
CA ILE A 51 -4.95 -7.16 -19.51
C ILE A 51 -5.99 -7.90 -18.65
N LEU A 52 -6.61 -7.21 -17.69
CA LEU A 52 -7.63 -7.81 -16.82
C LEU A 52 -8.86 -8.24 -17.62
N ALA A 53 -9.34 -7.41 -18.54
CA ALA A 53 -10.46 -7.77 -19.41
C ALA A 53 -10.12 -8.96 -20.31
N ALA A 54 -8.93 -8.96 -20.93
CA ALA A 54 -8.45 -10.04 -21.79
C ALA A 54 -8.26 -11.37 -21.04
N SER A 55 -7.95 -11.32 -19.73
CA SER A 55 -7.82 -12.51 -18.89
C SER A 55 -9.13 -13.29 -18.69
N GLY A 56 -10.27 -12.69 -19.02
CA GLY A 56 -11.59 -13.26 -18.76
C GLY A 56 -12.11 -13.03 -17.34
N ALA A 57 -11.34 -12.32 -16.49
CA ALA A 57 -11.77 -11.91 -15.16
C ALA A 57 -13.10 -11.14 -15.20
N LYS A 58 -13.93 -11.35 -14.18
CA LYS A 58 -15.22 -10.67 -14.01
C LYS A 58 -15.18 -9.58 -12.96
N TYR A 59 -14.20 -9.62 -12.09
CA TYR A 59 -13.93 -8.58 -11.11
C TYR A 59 -12.43 -8.47 -10.85
N ALA A 60 -11.99 -7.30 -10.44
CA ALA A 60 -10.64 -7.05 -9.96
C ALA A 60 -10.70 -6.28 -8.63
N VAL A 61 -9.97 -6.76 -7.63
CA VAL A 61 -9.93 -6.15 -6.30
C VAL A 61 -8.56 -5.55 -6.07
N PHE A 62 -8.52 -4.24 -5.83
CA PHE A 62 -7.27 -3.53 -5.57
C PHE A 62 -7.15 -3.12 -4.11
N THR A 63 -5.92 -3.22 -3.59
CA THR A 63 -5.60 -2.76 -2.25
C THR A 63 -5.65 -1.23 -2.22
N SER A 64 -6.70 -0.70 -1.61
CA SER A 64 -6.86 0.73 -1.40
C SER A 64 -5.88 1.23 -0.33
N LYS A 65 -5.84 0.52 0.81
CA LYS A 65 -4.98 0.76 1.96
C LYS A 65 -4.57 -0.59 2.53
N HIS A 66 -3.30 -0.75 2.84
CA HIS A 66 -2.77 -1.93 3.51
C HIS A 66 -2.40 -1.60 4.97
N HIS A 67 -1.74 -2.51 5.70
CA HIS A 67 -1.49 -2.38 7.13
C HIS A 67 -0.56 -1.23 7.54
N GLU A 68 0.26 -0.72 6.63
CA GLU A 68 1.08 0.46 6.85
C GLU A 68 0.29 1.77 6.87
N GLY A 69 -1.00 1.74 6.50
CA GLY A 69 -1.86 2.92 6.50
C GLY A 69 -1.76 3.81 5.26
N PHE A 70 -0.82 3.53 4.34
CA PHE A 70 -0.64 4.32 3.12
C PHE A 70 -1.81 4.11 2.17
N THR A 71 -2.46 5.21 1.77
CA THR A 71 -3.63 5.14 0.88
C THR A 71 -3.26 5.42 -0.57
N MET A 72 -3.82 4.64 -1.49
CA MET A 72 -3.57 4.75 -2.93
C MET A 72 -4.40 5.85 -3.63
N TRP A 73 -5.11 6.66 -2.85
CA TRP A 73 -6.01 7.75 -3.29
C TRP A 73 -5.80 8.98 -2.38
N PRO A 74 -6.22 10.20 -2.78
CA PRO A 74 -6.09 11.41 -1.96
C PRO A 74 -7.06 11.40 -0.77
N SER A 75 -6.74 10.61 0.26
CA SER A 75 -7.57 10.47 1.46
C SER A 75 -7.49 11.71 2.34
N LYS A 76 -8.66 12.26 2.71
CA LYS A 76 -8.75 13.34 3.70
C LYS A 76 -8.34 12.92 5.11
N TYR A 77 -8.36 11.61 5.40
CA TYR A 77 -8.06 11.07 6.72
C TYR A 77 -6.60 10.61 6.87
N SER A 78 -5.91 10.37 5.75
CA SER A 78 -4.50 9.97 5.71
C SER A 78 -3.67 11.07 5.04
N PHE A 79 -3.83 12.30 5.55
CA PHE A 79 -3.13 13.47 5.05
C PHE A 79 -1.60 13.26 5.19
N HIS A 80 -0.83 13.66 4.17
CA HIS A 80 0.62 13.41 4.08
C HIS A 80 1.06 11.93 4.08
N TRP A 81 0.12 10.97 4.02
CA TRP A 81 0.41 9.54 3.96
C TRP A 81 -0.44 8.84 2.90
N ASN A 82 -0.32 9.32 1.66
CA ASN A 82 -1.03 8.80 0.50
C ASN A 82 -0.30 9.08 -0.81
N ALA A 83 -0.71 8.39 -1.89
CA ALA A 83 -0.06 8.45 -3.21
C ALA A 83 -0.15 9.83 -3.91
N MET A 84 -1.09 10.69 -3.52
CA MET A 84 -1.16 12.06 -4.01
C MET A 84 -0.17 12.97 -3.28
N ASP A 85 -0.06 12.81 -1.97
CA ASP A 85 0.77 13.68 -1.13
C ASP A 85 2.26 13.29 -1.16
N VAL A 86 2.59 12.01 -1.32
CA VAL A 86 3.97 11.50 -1.29
C VAL A 86 4.16 10.45 -2.39
N GLY A 87 5.33 10.48 -3.04
CA GLY A 87 5.69 9.52 -4.09
C GLY A 87 5.07 9.89 -5.45
N PRO A 88 4.03 9.16 -5.95
CA PRO A 88 3.57 9.28 -7.34
C PRO A 88 2.90 10.60 -7.71
N LYS A 89 2.45 11.38 -6.73
CA LYS A 89 1.66 12.62 -6.92
C LYS A 89 0.42 12.40 -7.78
N ARG A 90 -0.26 11.26 -7.58
CA ARG A 90 -1.34 10.79 -8.44
C ARG A 90 -2.37 9.99 -7.66
N ASP A 91 -3.65 10.14 -8.02
CA ASP A 91 -4.73 9.26 -7.55
C ASP A 91 -4.69 7.93 -8.32
N LEU A 92 -3.77 7.05 -7.91
CA LEU A 92 -3.56 5.76 -8.57
C LEU A 92 -4.83 4.90 -8.52
N LEU A 93 -5.55 4.92 -7.41
CA LEU A 93 -6.76 4.12 -7.24
C LEU A 93 -7.92 4.65 -8.08
N GLY A 94 -8.13 5.98 -8.10
CA GLY A 94 -9.16 6.62 -8.90
C GLY A 94 -8.96 6.38 -10.38
N ASP A 95 -7.72 6.51 -10.86
CA ASP A 95 -7.36 6.25 -12.25
C ASP A 95 -7.63 4.81 -12.67
N LEU A 96 -7.28 3.84 -11.83
CA LEU A 96 -7.56 2.43 -12.09
C LEU A 96 -9.05 2.13 -12.09
N ALA A 97 -9.78 2.68 -11.12
CA ALA A 97 -11.21 2.50 -11.00
C ALA A 97 -11.94 3.00 -12.25
N ASN A 98 -11.53 4.17 -12.77
CA ASN A 98 -12.07 4.73 -13.99
C ASN A 98 -11.75 3.86 -15.21
N ALA A 99 -10.50 3.43 -15.36
CA ALA A 99 -10.10 2.55 -16.48
C ALA A 99 -10.87 1.22 -16.49
N ILE A 100 -11.04 0.60 -15.32
CA ILE A 100 -11.77 -0.67 -15.19
C ILE A 100 -13.28 -0.49 -15.41
N ARG A 101 -13.89 0.56 -14.86
CA ARG A 101 -15.33 0.81 -15.04
C ARG A 101 -15.71 1.11 -16.49
N ASN A 102 -14.76 1.52 -17.31
CA ASN A 102 -14.92 1.65 -18.76
C ASN A 102 -14.92 0.30 -19.50
N ARG A 103 -14.84 -0.83 -18.81
CA ARG A 103 -14.96 -2.18 -19.38
C ARG A 103 -16.28 -2.82 -18.91
N ILE A 104 -17.20 -3.05 -19.84
CA ILE A 104 -18.59 -3.48 -19.56
C ILE A 104 -18.66 -4.79 -18.74
N HIS A 105 -17.65 -5.66 -18.85
CA HIS A 105 -17.65 -6.99 -18.22
C HIS A 105 -16.74 -7.13 -17.00
N LEU A 106 -16.21 -6.03 -16.46
CA LEU A 106 -15.26 -6.06 -15.35
C LEU A 106 -15.76 -5.19 -14.18
N VAL A 107 -15.96 -5.82 -13.03
CA VAL A 107 -16.36 -5.15 -11.79
C VAL A 107 -15.12 -4.71 -11.01
N PHE A 108 -15.10 -3.45 -10.56
CA PHE A 108 -14.04 -2.95 -9.70
C PHE A 108 -14.39 -3.10 -8.23
N GLY A 109 -13.51 -3.74 -7.46
CA GLY A 109 -13.62 -3.91 -6.01
C GLY A 109 -12.40 -3.36 -5.27
N LEU A 110 -12.56 -3.16 -3.97
CA LEU A 110 -11.49 -2.66 -3.09
C LEU A 110 -11.24 -3.62 -1.94
N CYS A 111 -9.97 -3.85 -1.63
CA CYS A 111 -9.52 -4.41 -0.38
C CYS A 111 -9.01 -3.25 0.49
N HIS A 112 -9.49 -3.17 1.73
CA HIS A 112 -9.08 -2.16 2.69
C HIS A 112 -8.71 -2.82 4.00
N SER A 113 -7.46 -2.66 4.42
CA SER A 113 -7.04 -3.18 5.71
C SER A 113 -7.45 -2.23 6.84
N ILE A 114 -8.33 -2.69 7.72
CA ILE A 114 -8.76 -1.93 8.90
C ILE A 114 -7.61 -1.87 9.91
N PHE A 115 -6.88 -2.99 10.06
CA PHE A 115 -5.73 -3.06 10.96
C PHE A 115 -4.55 -2.26 10.40
N GLU A 116 -4.07 -1.30 11.17
CA GLU A 116 -2.99 -0.39 10.80
C GLU A 116 -1.88 -0.35 11.87
N TRP A 117 -0.64 -0.62 11.48
CA TRP A 117 0.50 -0.81 12.39
C TRP A 117 0.87 0.43 13.19
N PHE A 118 0.68 1.61 12.59
CA PHE A 118 1.13 2.89 13.14
C PHE A 118 -0.01 3.73 13.70
N HIS A 119 -1.25 3.22 13.65
CA HIS A 119 -2.40 3.96 14.13
C HIS A 119 -2.37 4.06 15.68
N PRO A 120 -2.60 5.26 16.27
CA PRO A 120 -2.49 5.46 17.71
C PRO A 120 -3.30 4.47 18.55
N LEU A 121 -4.56 4.21 18.18
CA LEU A 121 -5.41 3.25 18.88
C LEU A 121 -4.83 1.83 18.89
N PHE A 122 -4.22 1.38 17.78
CA PHE A 122 -3.61 0.06 17.74
C PHE A 122 -2.36 0.00 18.63
N LEU A 123 -1.56 1.07 18.64
CA LEU A 123 -0.36 1.15 19.48
C LEU A 123 -0.72 1.19 20.97
N GLU A 124 -1.77 1.91 21.33
CA GLU A 124 -2.31 1.97 22.70
C GLU A 124 -2.85 0.61 23.15
N ASP A 125 -3.70 -0.04 22.33
CA ASP A 125 -4.21 -1.38 22.62
C ASP A 125 -3.07 -2.39 22.78
N LYS A 126 -2.05 -2.33 21.91
CA LYS A 126 -0.88 -3.20 22.00
C LYS A 126 -0.11 -2.98 23.31
N GLN A 127 0.04 -1.74 23.77
CA GLN A 127 0.65 -1.41 25.06
C GLN A 127 -0.16 -1.98 26.22
N ASN A 128 -1.49 -2.00 26.09
CA ASN A 128 -2.43 -2.58 27.07
C ASN A 128 -2.62 -4.10 26.90
N ALA A 129 -1.75 -4.78 26.13
CA ALA A 129 -1.82 -6.21 25.85
C ALA A 129 -3.18 -6.66 25.23
N PHE A 130 -3.77 -5.79 24.41
CA PHE A 130 -5.06 -5.97 23.73
C PHE A 130 -6.22 -6.20 24.69
N LYS A 131 -6.13 -5.65 25.90
CA LYS A 131 -7.23 -5.62 26.87
C LYS A 131 -7.82 -4.22 26.86
N THR A 132 -9.06 -4.11 26.38
CA THR A 132 -9.90 -2.91 26.42
C THR A 132 -10.49 -2.71 27.80
#